data_AF-A0ABD1MHP2-F1
#
_entry.id   AF-A0ABD1MHP2-F1
#
_cell.length_a   1.000
_cell.length_b   1.000
_cell.length_c   1.000
_cell.angle_alpha   90.00
_cell.angle_beta   90.00
_cell.angle_gamma   90.00
#
_symmetry.space_group_name_H-M   'P 1'
#
loop_
_entity.id
_entity.type
_entity.pdbx_description
1 polymer ?
#
loop_
_entity_poly.entity_id
_entity_poly.type
_entity_poly.pdbx_seq_one_letter_code
_entity_poly.pdbx_strand_id
1 'polypeptide(L)'
;MGEWVANPHTKSALSDVLPCVDQKTTNKTLIQSKQVVTNIASVINQFIYNTANLNSTLGSLGYYNQSGPKMPPLCYPFDSQLQERQCTDQEVSSANASMGINVDLGRGRRRRSEIKSVFYDEGVGIDLGECLEVNPR
;
A
#
# COMPACT_ATOMS: atom_id res chain seq x y z
N MET A 1 7.53 -9.54 17.24
CA MET A 1 7.77 -8.92 15.91
C MET A 1 8.88 -7.86 15.96
N GLY A 2 8.93 -6.97 16.97
CA GLY A 2 10.00 -5.96 17.06
C GLY A 2 11.42 -6.50 17.27
N GLU A 3 11.58 -7.66 17.91
CA GLU A 3 12.88 -8.30 18.12
C GLU A 3 13.62 -8.62 16.82
N TRP A 4 12.90 -8.97 15.75
CA TRP A 4 13.44 -9.19 14.41
C TRP A 4 13.86 -7.92 13.69
N VAL A 5 13.04 -6.87 13.85
CA VAL A 5 13.32 -5.54 13.30
C VAL A 5 14.60 -4.99 13.93
N ALA A 6 14.83 -5.30 15.21
CA ALA A 6 16.05 -4.92 15.93
C ALA A 6 17.26 -5.83 15.62
N ASN A 7 17.05 -7.13 15.39
CA ASN A 7 18.12 -8.12 15.20
C ASN A 7 17.83 -9.07 14.01
N PRO A 8 17.93 -8.60 12.75
CA PRO A 8 17.58 -9.41 11.57
C PRO A 8 18.54 -10.57 11.29
N HIS A 9 19.72 -10.58 11.92
CA HIS A 9 20.75 -11.61 11.73
C HIS A 9 20.72 -12.71 12.80
N THR A 10 19.88 -12.58 13.84
CA THR A 10 19.78 -13.62 14.87
C THR A 10 18.89 -14.76 14.40
N LYS A 11 19.40 -15.99 14.53
CA LYS A 11 18.64 -17.21 14.21
C LYS A 11 17.38 -17.27 15.08
N SER A 12 16.25 -17.55 14.45
CA SER A 12 14.92 -17.55 15.06
C SER A 12 13.92 -18.30 14.17
N ALA A 13 12.71 -18.49 14.68
CA ALA A 13 11.64 -19.12 13.92
C ALA A 13 11.31 -18.41 12.58
N LEU A 14 11.56 -17.10 12.46
CA LEU A 14 11.30 -16.36 11.21
C LEU A 14 12.47 -16.46 10.21
N SER A 15 13.72 -16.60 10.67
CA SER A 15 14.87 -16.83 9.76
C SER A 15 14.80 -18.20 9.11
N ASP A 16 14.16 -19.16 9.78
CA ASP A 16 13.98 -20.52 9.27
C ASP A 16 12.91 -20.58 8.15
N VAL A 17 12.09 -19.54 7.99
CA VAL A 17 11.01 -19.46 6.98
C VAL A 17 11.37 -18.52 5.83
N LEU A 18 12.22 -17.52 6.06
CA LEU A 18 12.60 -16.56 5.02
C LEU A 18 13.57 -17.20 4.02
N PRO A 19 13.25 -17.18 2.71
CA PRO A 19 14.19 -17.65 1.70
C PRO A 19 15.46 -16.82 1.76
N CYS A 20 16.60 -17.47 1.55
CA CYS A 20 17.88 -16.81 1.72
C CYS A 20 18.14 -15.94 0.50
N VAL A 21 18.13 -14.64 0.75
CA VAL A 21 18.37 -13.62 -0.24
C VAL A 21 19.62 -12.87 0.16
N ASP A 22 20.49 -12.60 -0.82
CA ASP A 22 21.67 -11.79 -0.59
C ASP A 22 21.26 -10.32 -0.36
N GLN A 23 22.11 -9.58 0.36
CA GLN A 23 21.84 -8.19 0.73
C GLN A 23 21.61 -7.27 -0.47
N LYS A 24 22.26 -7.53 -1.62
CA LYS A 24 22.06 -6.72 -2.84
C LYS A 24 20.67 -6.97 -3.41
N THR A 25 20.21 -8.22 -3.43
CA THR A 25 18.85 -8.55 -3.82
C THR A 25 17.82 -7.96 -2.85
N THR A 26 18.05 -8.04 -1.53
CA THR A 26 17.16 -7.42 -0.53
C THR A 26 17.04 -5.90 -0.74
N ASN A 27 18.16 -5.20 -0.94
CA ASN A 27 18.16 -3.75 -1.17
C ASN A 27 17.45 -3.39 -2.49
N LYS A 28 17.66 -4.18 -3.54
CA LYS A 28 16.96 -3.98 -4.82
C LYS A 28 15.45 -4.17 -4.64
N THR A 29 15.03 -5.24 -3.97
CA THR A 29 13.62 -5.52 -3.68
C THR A 29 12.99 -4.42 -2.84
N LEU A 30 13.71 -3.89 -1.85
CA LEU A 30 13.24 -2.78 -1.02
C LEU A 30 13.04 -1.49 -1.84
N ILE A 31 13.98 -1.15 -2.72
CA ILE A 31 13.84 0.01 -3.61
C ILE A 31 12.65 -0.19 -4.55
N GLN A 32 12.51 -1.37 -5.14
CA GLN A 32 11.41 -1.68 -6.04
C GLN A 32 10.05 -1.68 -5.34
N SER A 33 9.96 -2.21 -4.11
CA SER A 33 8.71 -2.21 -3.35
C SER A 33 8.26 -0.78 -3.02
N LYS A 34 9.19 0.10 -2.61
CA LYS A 34 8.89 1.53 -2.41
C LYS A 34 8.37 2.20 -3.69
N GLN A 35 9.01 1.93 -4.83
CA GLN A 35 8.55 2.45 -6.12
C GLN A 35 7.15 1.96 -6.50
N VAL A 36 6.86 0.67 -6.30
CA VAL A 36 5.53 0.09 -6.57
C VAL A 36 4.46 0.77 -5.73
N VAL A 37 4.71 0.98 -4.43
CA VAL A 37 3.76 1.68 -3.55
C VAL A 37 3.51 3.13 -4.03
N THR A 38 4.57 3.85 -4.41
CA THR A 38 4.45 5.20 -4.98
C THR A 38 3.65 5.21 -6.29
N ASN A 39 3.86 4.22 -7.15
CA ASN A 39 3.12 4.09 -8.41
C ASN A 39 1.63 3.80 -8.17
N ILE A 40 1.30 2.96 -7.19
CA ILE A 40 -0.09 2.69 -6.81
C ILE A 40 -0.76 3.98 -6.33
N ALA A 41 -0.11 4.76 -5.45
CA ALA A 41 -0.63 6.05 -5.00
C ALA A 41 -0.83 7.02 -6.19
N SER A 42 0.08 7.00 -7.17
CA SER A 42 -0.03 7.81 -8.39
C SER A 42 -1.26 7.44 -9.22
N VAL A 43 -1.51 6.15 -9.44
CA VAL A 43 -2.68 5.68 -10.21
C VAL A 43 -3.98 6.10 -9.52
N ILE A 44 -4.06 5.94 -8.20
CA ILE A 44 -5.25 6.34 -7.44
C ILE A 44 -5.45 7.86 -7.52
N ASN A 45 -4.39 8.65 -7.36
CA ASN A 45 -4.49 10.10 -7.46
C ASN A 45 -4.89 10.56 -8.87
N GLN A 46 -4.40 9.92 -9.92
CA GLN A 46 -4.85 10.20 -11.29
C GLN A 46 -6.34 9.94 -11.46
N PHE A 47 -6.85 8.83 -10.92
CA PHE A 47 -8.29 8.55 -10.91
C PHE A 47 -9.07 9.61 -10.12
N ILE A 48 -8.57 10.01 -8.95
CA ILE A 48 -9.19 11.05 -8.13
C ILE A 48 -9.33 12.35 -8.92
N TYR A 49 -8.26 12.83 -9.56
CA TYR A 49 -8.30 14.11 -10.27
C TYR A 49 -9.09 14.04 -11.58
N ASN A 50 -8.91 12.98 -12.36
CA ASN A 50 -9.44 12.90 -13.73
C ASN A 50 -10.83 12.27 -13.79
N THR A 51 -11.28 11.64 -12.72
CA THR A 51 -12.59 10.97 -12.67
C THR A 51 -13.37 11.45 -11.46
N ALA A 52 -12.89 11.22 -10.23
CA ALA A 52 -13.67 11.48 -9.01
C ALA A 52 -13.94 12.98 -8.74
N ASN A 53 -13.01 13.85 -9.12
CA ASN A 53 -13.08 15.30 -8.88
C ASN A 53 -13.26 16.10 -10.17
N LEU A 54 -13.52 15.41 -11.27
CA LEU A 54 -13.74 16.02 -12.58
C LEU A 54 -15.03 16.84 -12.55
N ASN A 55 -14.96 18.10 -12.96
CA ASN A 55 -16.15 18.93 -13.10
C ASN A 55 -16.90 18.51 -14.38
N SER A 56 -17.73 17.46 -14.30
CA SER A 56 -18.49 16.98 -15.45
C SER A 56 -19.65 17.92 -15.79
N THR A 57 -19.77 18.29 -17.06
CA THR A 57 -20.89 19.11 -17.58
C THR A 57 -22.17 18.26 -17.65
N LEU A 58 -23.31 18.83 -17.24
CA LEU A 58 -24.59 18.14 -17.32
C LEU A 58 -24.88 17.68 -18.75
N GLY A 59 -25.08 16.37 -18.94
CA GLY A 59 -25.37 15.76 -20.24
C GLY A 59 -24.15 15.22 -21.01
N SER A 60 -22.92 15.34 -20.49
CA SER A 60 -21.76 14.66 -21.09
C SER A 60 -21.73 13.17 -20.76
N LEU A 61 -21.11 12.37 -21.63
CA LEU A 61 -20.80 10.97 -21.34
C LEU A 61 -19.92 10.91 -20.07
N GLY A 62 -20.34 10.20 -19.03
CA GLY A 62 -19.62 10.14 -17.75
C GLY A 62 -20.01 11.21 -16.71
N TYR A 63 -21.11 11.95 -16.93
CA TYR A 63 -21.69 12.82 -15.90
C TYR A 63 -22.25 12.01 -14.72
N TYR A 64 -21.92 12.44 -13.50
CA TYR A 64 -22.56 11.96 -12.29
C TYR A 64 -22.64 13.10 -11.25
N ASN A 65 -23.65 13.04 -10.38
CA ASN A 65 -23.85 14.06 -9.36
C ASN A 65 -23.18 13.63 -8.05
N GLN A 66 -22.04 14.24 -7.73
CA GLN A 66 -21.34 14.03 -6.47
C GLN A 66 -21.96 14.91 -5.38
N SER A 67 -22.66 14.30 -4.43
CA SER A 67 -23.31 15.04 -3.33
C SER A 67 -22.35 15.48 -2.21
N GLY A 68 -21.12 14.94 -2.20
CA GLY A 68 -20.10 15.23 -1.19
C GLY A 68 -19.02 16.21 -1.67
N PRO A 69 -18.10 16.62 -0.78
CA PRO A 69 -16.92 17.38 -1.18
C PRO A 69 -16.03 16.55 -2.10
N LYS A 70 -15.12 17.24 -2.80
CA LYS A 70 -14.10 16.58 -3.63
C LYS A 70 -13.32 15.57 -2.79
N MET A 71 -13.05 14.43 -3.40
CA MET A 71 -12.26 13.36 -2.79
C MET A 71 -10.82 13.86 -2.58
N PRO A 72 -10.28 13.81 -1.35
CA PRO A 72 -8.90 14.22 -1.12
C PRO A 72 -7.93 13.19 -1.74
N PRO A 73 -6.77 13.63 -2.25
CA PRO A 73 -5.76 12.74 -2.78
C PRO A 73 -5.17 11.83 -1.70
N LEU A 74 -4.70 10.65 -2.12
CA LEU A 74 -3.83 9.83 -1.31
C LEU A 74 -2.45 10.47 -1.21
N CYS A 75 -1.90 10.42 -0.01
CA CYS A 75 -0.53 10.81 0.26
C CYS A 75 0.45 9.82 -0.37
N TYR A 76 1.45 10.35 -1.08
CA TYR A 76 2.64 9.58 -1.43
C TYR A 76 3.47 9.30 -0.16
N PRO A 77 3.75 8.04 0.17
CA PRO A 77 4.52 7.70 1.37
C PRO A 77 6.02 7.98 1.22
N PHE A 78 6.51 8.06 -0.02
CA PHE A 78 7.92 8.29 -0.33
C PHE A 78 8.13 9.50 -1.25
N ASP A 79 9.25 10.19 -1.09
CA ASP A 79 9.70 11.26 -1.99
C ASP A 79 10.43 10.73 -3.24
N SER A 80 10.97 11.62 -4.06
CA SER A 80 11.73 11.27 -5.27
C SER A 80 13.05 10.53 -4.99
N GLN A 81 13.56 10.61 -3.76
CA GLN A 81 14.73 9.88 -3.28
C GLN A 81 14.36 8.60 -2.53
N LEU A 82 13.08 8.21 -2.53
CA LEU A 82 12.51 7.06 -1.82
C LEU A 82 12.68 7.12 -0.29
N GLN A 83 12.79 8.33 0.26
CA GLN A 83 12.74 8.58 1.69
C GLN A 83 11.30 8.76 2.15
N GLU A 84 11.01 8.34 3.38
CA GLU A 84 9.70 8.54 3.97
C GLU A 84 9.38 10.02 4.05
N ARG A 85 8.17 10.40 3.62
CA ARG A 85 7.69 11.77 3.75
C ARG A 85 6.44 11.83 4.61
N GLN A 86 6.28 12.96 5.27
CA GLN A 86 5.04 13.28 5.97
C GLN A 86 3.98 13.80 4.99
N CYS A 87 2.74 13.35 5.21
CA CYS A 87 1.59 13.81 4.44
C CYS A 87 1.23 15.24 4.83
N THR A 88 0.76 16.02 3.87
CA THR A 88 0.20 17.34 4.15
C THR A 88 -1.24 17.21 4.66
N ASP A 89 -1.77 18.25 5.30
CA ASP A 89 -3.15 18.25 5.84
C ASP A 89 -4.24 18.07 4.77
N GLN A 90 -3.88 18.21 3.49
CA GLN A 90 -4.78 18.06 2.34
C GLN A 90 -4.78 16.65 1.75
N GLU A 91 -3.92 15.76 2.25
CA GLU A 91 -3.73 14.40 1.75
C GLU A 91 -4.12 13.38 2.80
N VAL A 92 -4.61 12.22 2.36
CA VAL A 92 -4.96 11.12 3.27
C VAL A 92 -3.88 10.06 3.21
N SER A 93 -3.32 9.67 4.37
CA SER A 93 -2.38 8.56 4.46
C SER A 93 -3.08 7.23 4.15
N SER A 94 -2.34 6.27 3.59
CA SER A 94 -2.88 4.92 3.30
C SER A 94 -3.42 4.22 4.55
N ALA A 95 -2.82 4.46 5.71
CA ALA A 95 -3.29 3.93 7.00
C ALA A 95 -4.68 4.46 7.41
N ASN A 96 -5.00 5.70 7.04
CA ASN A 96 -6.23 6.38 7.42
C ASN A 96 -7.22 6.54 6.25
N ALA A 97 -6.90 5.99 5.07
CA ALA A 97 -7.71 6.13 3.86
C ALA A 97 -9.13 5.60 4.03
N SER A 98 -9.32 4.54 4.83
CA SER A 98 -10.64 3.98 5.15
C SER A 98 -11.52 4.92 5.99
N MET A 99 -10.92 5.84 6.75
CA MET A 99 -11.64 6.80 7.60
C MET A 99 -11.94 8.11 6.85
N GLY A 100 -11.10 8.49 5.88
CA GLY A 100 -11.27 9.69 5.07
C GLY A 100 -12.34 9.55 3.97
N ILE A 101 -12.65 8.33 3.54
CA ILE A 101 -13.64 8.04 2.49
C ILE A 101 -14.99 7.69 3.16
N ASN A 102 -15.74 8.71 3.57
CA ASN A 102 -17.16 8.53 3.94
C ASN A 102 -18.00 8.45 2.66
N VAL A 103 -18.22 7.23 2.14
CA VAL A 103 -19.21 7.01 1.09
C VAL A 103 -20.59 6.94 1.75
N ASP A 104 -21.39 8.00 1.59
CA ASP A 104 -22.78 8.00 2.04
C ASP A 104 -23.59 7.05 1.13
N LEU A 105 -23.61 5.77 1.49
CA LEU A 105 -24.44 4.76 0.84
C LEU A 105 -25.90 5.06 1.22
N GLY A 106 -26.62 5.69 0.28
CA GLY A 106 -28.04 6.03 0.41
C GLY A 106 -28.84 4.91 1.10
N ARG A 107 -29.53 5.29 2.18
CA ARG A 107 -30.44 4.55 3.08
C ARG A 107 -30.86 3.14 2.60
N GLY A 108 -29.93 2.19 2.68
CA GLY A 108 -30.14 0.77 2.44
C GLY A 108 -29.52 -0.03 3.57
N ARG A 109 -30.38 -0.69 4.36
CA ARG A 109 -30.11 -1.70 5.42
C ARG A 109 -28.62 -1.97 5.70
N ARG A 110 -28.09 -1.37 6.78
CA ARG A 110 -26.74 -1.65 7.32
C ARG A 110 -26.54 -3.15 7.51
N ARG A 111 -25.88 -3.81 6.55
CA ARG A 111 -24.99 -4.92 6.88
C ARG A 111 -23.63 -4.30 7.03
N ARG A 112 -23.09 -4.38 8.25
CA ARG A 112 -21.71 -4.03 8.56
C ARG A 112 -20.84 -5.02 7.79
N SER A 113 -20.53 -4.74 6.54
CA SER A 113 -19.48 -5.46 5.83
C SER A 113 -18.17 -4.94 6.39
N GLU A 114 -17.63 -5.65 7.36
CA GLU A 114 -16.19 -5.59 7.61
C GLU A 114 -15.53 -6.01 6.31
N ILE A 115 -15.13 -5.03 5.49
CA ILE A 115 -14.16 -5.28 4.43
C ILE A 115 -12.86 -5.54 5.19
N LYS A 116 -12.65 -6.81 5.56
CA LYS A 116 -11.33 -7.28 5.94
C LYS A 116 -10.45 -7.03 4.73
N SER A 117 -9.47 -6.15 4.90
CA SER A 117 -8.38 -5.93 3.96
C SER A 117 -7.88 -7.28 3.47
N VAL A 118 -7.97 -7.51 2.17
CA VAL A 118 -7.42 -8.70 1.52
C VAL A 118 -5.90 -8.54 1.46
N PHE A 119 -5.26 -8.92 2.56
CA PHE A 119 -3.89 -9.43 2.58
C PHE A 119 -3.93 -10.69 3.44
N TYR A 120 -4.67 -11.70 2.96
CA TYR A 120 -4.49 -13.06 3.43
C TYR A 120 -3.46 -13.72 2.52
N ASP A 121 -2.35 -14.06 3.16
CA ASP A 121 -1.21 -14.81 2.68
C ASP A 121 -1.69 -16.21 2.23
N GLU A 122 -1.94 -16.37 0.94
CA GLU A 122 -2.17 -17.69 0.34
C GLU A 122 -0.80 -18.31 0.08
N GLY A 123 -0.45 -19.28 0.94
CA GLY A 123 0.85 -19.94 0.99
C GLY A 123 1.30 -20.47 -0.36
N VAL A 124 2.32 -19.82 -0.91
CA VAL A 124 3.17 -20.39 -1.95
C VAL A 124 4.19 -21.26 -1.24
N GLY A 125 3.99 -22.57 -1.25
CA GLY A 125 4.99 -23.54 -0.81
C GLY A 125 6.22 -23.43 -1.70
N ILE A 126 7.32 -22.94 -1.14
CA ILE A 126 8.64 -22.93 -1.77
C ILE A 126 9.48 -23.95 -1.02
N ASP A 127 9.85 -25.02 -1.71
CA ASP A 127 10.69 -26.11 -1.22
C ASP A 127 12.08 -25.55 -0.89
N LEU A 128 12.50 -25.65 0.38
CA LEU A 128 13.72 -25.05 0.93
C LEU A 128 14.87 -26.06 0.92
N GLY A 129 15.66 -26.03 -0.15
CA GLY A 129 17.03 -26.51 -0.13
C GLY A 129 17.91 -25.55 0.68
N GLU A 130 18.37 -26.04 1.83
CA GLU A 130 19.57 -25.71 2.61
C GLU A 130 20.29 -24.38 2.29
N CYS A 131 20.07 -23.36 3.14
CA CYS A 131 20.85 -22.12 3.14
C CYS A 131 22.01 -22.16 4.14
N LEU A 132 23.00 -22.97 3.84
CA LEU A 132 24.33 -22.97 4.44
C LEU A 132 25.26 -23.13 3.22
N GLU A 133 26.17 -22.26 2.81
CA GLU A 133 26.91 -21.19 3.45
C GLU A 133 27.26 -20.16 2.35
N VAL A 134 27.08 -18.86 2.58
CA VAL A 134 27.87 -17.85 1.84
C VAL A 134 28.75 -17.14 2.85
N ASN A 135 29.86 -17.82 3.10
CA ASN A 135 31.03 -17.39 3.84
C ASN A 135 31.60 -16.07 3.25
N PRO A 136 31.68 -14.96 4.01
CA PRO A 136 32.43 -13.79 3.58
C PRO A 136 33.82 -13.82 4.22
N ARG A 137 34.78 -14.40 3.49
CA ARG A 137 36.24 -14.43 3.72
C ARG A 137 36.77 -15.29 4.87
#